data_AF-A0A354SAE4-F1
#
_entry.id   AF-A0A354SAE4-F1
#
_cell.length_a   1.000
_cell.length_b   1.000
_cell.length_c   1.000
_cell.angle_alpha   90.00
_cell.angle_beta   90.00
_cell.angle_gamma   90.00
#
_symmetry.space_group_name_H-M   'P 1'
#
loop_
_entity.id
_entity.type
_entity.pdbx_description
1 polymer ?
#
loop_
_entity_poly.entity_id
_entity_poly.type
_entity_poly.pdbx_seq_one_letter_code
_entity_poly.pdbx_strand_id
1 'polypeptide(L)'
;MPHYVFSFAQGDRSQADLLGGKGANLAEMTRLGLPVPPGFTVSTVACRAYLAAGQFPEGLAEQIHDFLMLLEREMGQSLGDAADPLLVSVRSGGRFSMPGMMDTVLNIGLNDASVRGLATRANDERFAWDSYRRLIQMFGKTVLGLDGHGFEQALDEA
;
A
#
# COMPACT_ATOMS: atom_id res chain seq x y z
N MET A 1 23.77 -5.09 6.60
CA MET A 1 22.78 -5.37 5.54
C MET A 1 22.29 -4.05 4.97
N PRO A 2 22.01 -3.95 3.66
CA PRO A 2 21.43 -2.74 3.08
C PRO A 2 20.02 -2.45 3.63
N HIS A 3 19.76 -1.19 3.95
CA HIS A 3 18.43 -0.72 4.37
C HIS A 3 17.60 -0.36 3.14
N TYR A 4 16.46 -1.02 2.99
CA TYR A 4 15.56 -0.85 1.85
C TYR A 4 14.25 -0.16 2.20
N VAL A 5 13.81 -0.21 3.47
CA VAL A 5 12.52 0.30 3.92
C VAL A 5 12.72 1.42 4.95
N PHE A 6 11.93 2.48 4.80
CA PHE A 6 12.05 3.71 5.60
C PHE A 6 10.67 4.15 6.09
N SER A 7 10.51 4.43 7.38
CA SER A 7 9.31 5.13 7.88
C SER A 7 9.26 6.56 7.35
N PHE A 8 8.08 7.18 7.33
CA PHE A 8 7.98 8.60 6.98
C PHE A 8 8.76 9.51 7.95
N ALA A 9 8.99 9.09 9.19
CA ALA A 9 9.80 9.85 10.15
C ALA A 9 11.32 9.84 9.85
N GLN A 10 11.80 8.91 9.03
CA GLN A 10 13.23 8.69 8.76
C GLN A 10 13.74 9.42 7.51
N GLY A 11 12.95 10.30 6.90
CA GLY A 11 13.40 11.03 5.72
C GLY A 11 12.85 12.43 5.55
N ASP A 12 13.19 13.06 4.43
CA ASP A 12 12.71 14.39 4.05
C ASP A 12 12.71 14.61 2.53
N ARG A 13 12.24 15.79 2.11
CA ARG A 13 12.13 16.15 0.69
C ARG A 13 13.46 16.04 -0.08
N SER A 14 14.61 16.18 0.56
CA SER A 14 15.92 16.11 -0.11
C SER A 14 16.27 14.70 -0.58
N GLN A 15 15.61 13.67 -0.03
CA GLN A 15 15.86 12.26 -0.33
C GLN A 15 14.96 11.70 -1.43
N ALA A 16 14.45 12.55 -2.34
CA ALA A 16 13.63 12.13 -3.48
C ALA A 16 14.28 11.05 -4.37
N ASP A 17 15.62 10.99 -4.38
CA ASP A 17 16.37 9.97 -5.14
C ASP A 17 16.24 8.60 -4.50
N LEU A 18 16.16 8.54 -3.18
CA LEU A 18 16.06 7.31 -2.39
C LEU A 18 14.61 6.87 -2.18
N LEU A 19 13.71 7.81 -1.87
CA LEU A 19 12.32 7.55 -1.47
C LEU A 19 11.30 7.78 -2.60
N GLY A 20 11.75 8.31 -3.74
CA GLY A 20 10.85 8.84 -4.76
C GLY A 20 10.17 10.15 -4.32
N GLY A 21 9.56 10.86 -5.27
CA GLY A 21 8.95 12.17 -4.99
C GLY A 21 7.77 12.09 -4.00
N LYS A 22 6.96 11.01 -4.06
CA LYS A 22 5.84 10.81 -3.13
C LYS A 22 6.33 10.44 -1.73
N GLY A 23 7.25 9.49 -1.61
CA GLY A 23 7.80 9.06 -0.32
C GLY A 23 8.53 10.20 0.39
N ALA A 24 9.34 10.97 -0.34
CA ALA A 24 10.03 12.14 0.19
C ALA A 24 9.07 13.25 0.64
N ASN A 25 7.98 13.48 -0.09
CA ASN A 25 6.94 14.44 0.34
C ASN A 25 6.15 13.96 1.55
N LEU A 26 5.81 12.67 1.65
CA LEU A 26 5.15 12.11 2.85
C LEU A 26 6.06 12.28 4.07
N ALA A 27 7.35 12.00 3.92
CA ALA A 27 8.32 12.19 4.98
C ALA A 27 8.46 13.66 5.40
N GLU A 28 8.51 14.58 4.43
CA GLU A 28 8.49 16.02 4.69
C GLU A 28 7.23 16.45 5.46
N MET A 29 6.05 16.02 5.01
CA MET A 29 4.79 16.35 5.66
C MET A 29 4.72 15.82 7.10
N THR A 30 5.19 14.59 7.33
CA THR A 30 5.30 14.00 8.68
C THR A 30 6.25 14.81 9.56
N ARG A 31 7.40 15.24 9.04
CA ARG A 31 8.35 16.10 9.77
C ARG A 31 7.80 17.47 10.11
N LEU A 32 6.97 18.04 9.24
CA LEU A 32 6.26 19.30 9.47
C LEU A 32 5.10 19.16 10.48
N GLY A 33 4.83 17.94 10.99
CA GLY A 33 3.76 17.69 11.94
C GLY A 33 2.36 17.72 11.32
N LEU A 34 2.25 17.58 10.00
CA LEU A 34 0.95 17.46 9.33
C LEU A 34 0.32 16.09 9.63
N PRO A 35 -1.02 15.99 9.63
CA PRO A 35 -1.73 14.74 9.92
C PRO A 35 -1.61 13.75 8.75
N VAL A 36 -0.46 13.10 8.64
CA VAL A 36 -0.18 12.05 7.66
C VAL A 36 -0.45 10.70 8.32
N PRO A 37 -1.33 9.84 7.75
CA PRO A 37 -1.48 8.47 8.24
C PRO A 37 -0.14 7.74 8.26
N PRO A 38 0.15 6.92 9.28
CA PRO A 38 1.43 6.23 9.39
C PRO A 38 1.65 5.26 8.24
N GLY A 39 2.92 5.03 7.93
CA GLY A 39 3.33 4.19 6.82
C GLY A 39 4.84 4.24 6.56
N PHE A 40 5.24 3.55 5.50
CA PHE A 40 6.63 3.42 5.13
C PHE A 40 6.82 3.42 3.61
N THR A 41 8.05 3.69 3.18
CA THR A 41 8.48 3.71 1.78
C THR A 41 9.49 2.60 1.54
N VAL A 42 9.25 1.80 0.51
CA VAL A 42 10.27 0.91 -0.07
C VAL A 42 11.11 1.74 -1.05
N SER A 43 12.41 1.80 -0.81
CA SER A 43 13.32 2.69 -1.54
C SER A 43 13.49 2.33 -3.02
N THR A 44 13.91 3.33 -3.81
CA THR A 44 14.30 3.14 -5.20
C THR A 44 15.51 2.20 -5.35
N VAL A 45 16.34 2.08 -4.31
CA VAL A 45 17.48 1.14 -4.27
C VAL A 45 16.97 -0.30 -4.28
N ALA A 46 15.92 -0.60 -3.51
CA ALA A 46 15.30 -1.92 -3.48
C ALA A 46 14.71 -2.28 -4.85
N CYS A 47 14.04 -1.32 -5.50
CA CYS A 47 13.51 -1.48 -6.84
C CYS A 47 14.61 -1.76 -7.88
N ARG A 48 15.73 -1.02 -7.85
CA ARG A 48 16.87 -1.27 -8.75
C ARG A 48 17.48 -2.66 -8.52
N ALA A 49 17.61 -3.09 -7.27
CA ALA A 49 18.13 -4.42 -6.94
C ALA A 49 17.19 -5.52 -7.45
N TYR A 50 15.87 -5.35 -7.28
CA TYR A 50 14.87 -6.26 -7.81
C TYR A 50 14.94 -6.36 -9.34
N LEU A 51 14.99 -5.23 -10.04
CA LEU A 51 15.05 -5.21 -11.51
C LEU A 51 16.35 -5.84 -12.05
N ALA A 52 17.47 -5.71 -11.32
CA ALA A 52 18.73 -6.30 -11.72
C ALA A 52 18.78 -7.83 -11.52
N ALA A 53 18.15 -8.34 -10.45
CA ALA A 53 18.22 -9.75 -10.08
C ALA A 53 16.99 -10.57 -10.52
N GLY A 54 15.87 -9.92 -10.87
CA GLY A 54 14.59 -10.57 -11.14
C GLY A 54 13.92 -11.19 -9.91
N GLN A 55 14.45 -10.94 -8.72
CA GLN A 55 13.97 -11.48 -7.44
C GLN A 55 14.17 -10.45 -6.32
N PHE A 56 13.51 -10.64 -5.18
CA PHE A 56 13.67 -9.75 -4.04
C PHE A 56 15.13 -9.77 -3.55
N PRO A 57 15.75 -8.60 -3.29
CA PRO A 57 17.05 -8.57 -2.64
C PRO A 57 16.94 -9.13 -1.21
N GLU A 58 18.01 -9.78 -0.77
CA GLU A 58 18.11 -10.36 0.57
C GLU A 58 17.78 -9.32 1.66
N GLY A 59 16.93 -9.68 2.61
CA GLY A 59 16.54 -8.81 3.72
C GLY A 59 15.39 -7.85 3.42
N LEU A 60 14.91 -7.74 2.17
CA LEU A 60 13.80 -6.82 1.84
C LEU A 60 12.47 -7.32 2.42
N ALA A 61 12.17 -8.61 2.30
CA ALA A 61 10.92 -9.17 2.78
C ALA A 61 10.79 -9.04 4.31
N GLU A 62 11.88 -9.31 5.02
CA GLU A 62 12.00 -9.18 6.46
C GLU A 62 11.80 -7.71 6.88
N GLN A 63 12.45 -6.76 6.19
CA GLN A 63 12.25 -5.34 6.49
C GLN A 63 10.81 -4.88 6.24
N ILE A 64 10.16 -5.31 5.14
CA ILE A 64 8.75 -4.99 4.90
C ILE A 64 7.88 -5.53 6.03
N HIS A 65 8.13 -6.77 6.47
CA HIS A 65 7.40 -7.39 7.57
C HIS A 65 7.60 -6.63 8.89
N ASP A 66 8.84 -6.25 9.23
CA ASP A 66 9.15 -5.48 10.43
C ASP A 66 8.40 -4.14 10.46
N PHE A 67 8.40 -3.40 9.34
CA PHE A 67 7.68 -2.13 9.26
C PHE A 67 6.16 -2.29 9.24
N LEU A 68 5.64 -3.38 8.67
CA LEU A 68 4.22 -3.71 8.78
C LEU A 68 3.81 -4.00 10.23
N MET A 69 4.62 -4.77 10.97
CA MET A 69 4.39 -5.03 12.39
C MET A 69 4.41 -3.75 13.23
N LEU A 70 5.27 -2.78 12.90
CA LEU A 70 5.27 -1.47 13.54
C LEU A 70 4.00 -0.68 13.23
N LEU A 71 3.55 -0.69 11.98
CA LEU A 71 2.31 -0.05 11.55
C LEU A 71 1.09 -0.65 12.25
N GLU A 72 1.02 -1.97 12.36
CA GLU A 72 -0.05 -2.68 13.08
C GLU A 72 -0.10 -2.28 14.56
N ARG A 73 1.07 -2.18 15.22
CA ARG A 73 1.16 -1.73 16.62
C ARG A 73 0.73 -0.28 16.80
N GLU A 74 1.13 0.61 15.89
CA GLU A 74 0.78 2.03 15.94
C GLU A 74 -0.72 2.25 15.72
N MET A 75 -1.31 1.51 14.79
CA MET A 75 -2.74 1.59 14.48
C MET A 75 -3.62 0.80 15.44
N GLY A 76 -3.06 -0.15 16.18
CA GLY A 76 -3.81 -1.08 17.04
C GLY A 76 -4.70 -2.05 16.23
N GLN A 77 -4.33 -2.31 14.97
CA GLN A 77 -5.08 -3.14 14.02
C GLN A 77 -4.12 -4.11 13.34
N SER A 78 -4.63 -5.22 12.79
CA SER A 78 -3.79 -6.22 12.09
C SER A 78 -4.27 -6.47 10.67
N LEU A 79 -3.32 -6.67 9.74
CA LEU A 79 -3.60 -6.85 8.33
C LEU A 79 -4.38 -8.15 8.12
N GLY A 80 -5.60 -8.03 7.59
CA GLY A 80 -6.47 -9.19 7.35
C GLY A 80 -7.24 -9.69 8.57
N ASP A 81 -7.21 -8.99 9.71
CA ASP A 81 -8.01 -9.34 10.89
C ASP A 81 -9.51 -9.35 10.57
N ALA A 82 -10.23 -10.33 11.11
CA ALA A 82 -11.64 -10.55 10.80
C ALA A 82 -12.59 -9.54 11.48
N ALA A 83 -12.18 -8.95 12.60
CA ALA A 83 -13.00 -8.05 13.41
C ALA A 83 -12.60 -6.58 13.21
N ASP A 84 -11.31 -6.29 13.18
CA ASP A 84 -10.73 -4.95 13.05
C ASP A 84 -9.51 -4.92 12.10
N PRO A 85 -9.76 -5.03 10.78
CA PRO A 85 -8.67 -5.10 9.82
C PRO A 85 -7.91 -3.77 9.68
N LEU A 86 -6.58 -3.87 9.71
CA LEU A 86 -5.71 -2.84 9.15
C LEU A 86 -5.87 -2.88 7.62
N LEU A 87 -6.12 -1.71 7.02
CA LEU A 87 -6.17 -1.54 5.56
C LEU A 87 -5.05 -0.61 5.12
N VAL A 88 -4.30 -1.03 4.09
CA VAL A 88 -3.20 -0.24 3.54
C VAL A 88 -3.45 0.12 2.08
N SER A 89 -2.80 1.20 1.65
CA SER A 89 -2.70 1.55 0.22
C SER A 89 -1.28 1.36 -0.26
N VAL A 90 -1.12 0.75 -1.44
CA VAL A 90 0.18 0.59 -2.09
C VAL A 90 0.21 1.52 -3.30
N ARG A 91 1.20 2.42 -3.31
CA ARG A 91 1.30 3.52 -4.28
C ARG A 91 2.70 3.59 -4.87
N SER A 92 2.81 3.51 -6.18
CA SER A 92 4.07 3.69 -6.89
C SER A 92 4.58 5.14 -6.78
N GLY A 93 5.90 5.32 -6.69
CA GLY A 93 6.53 6.63 -6.58
C GLY A 93 7.97 6.63 -7.10
N GLY A 94 8.17 7.07 -8.34
CA GLY A 94 9.49 7.39 -8.88
C GLY A 94 10.02 8.74 -8.38
N ARG A 95 11.30 9.03 -8.66
CA ARG A 95 11.91 10.36 -8.41
C ARG A 95 11.13 11.46 -9.13
N PHE A 96 10.81 11.21 -10.40
CA PHE A 96 9.98 12.08 -11.22
C PHE A 96 8.60 11.45 -11.40
N SER A 97 7.58 12.29 -11.58
CA SER A 97 6.26 11.82 -11.99
C SER A 97 6.38 11.27 -13.41
N MET A 98 6.05 10.00 -13.60
CA MET A 98 6.05 9.36 -14.92
C MET A 98 4.62 8.94 -15.28
N PRO A 99 4.12 9.32 -16.47
CA PRO A 99 2.94 8.69 -17.05
C PRO A 99 3.16 7.18 -17.18
N GLY A 100 2.16 6.36 -16.83
CA GLY A 100 2.24 4.90 -16.95
C GLY A 100 2.93 4.16 -15.79
N MET A 101 3.20 4.80 -14.65
CA MET A 101 3.54 4.05 -13.43
C MET A 101 2.35 3.24 -12.93
N MET A 102 2.63 2.13 -12.24
CA MET A 102 1.63 1.24 -11.64
C MET A 102 0.55 2.03 -10.90
N ASP A 103 -0.70 1.72 -11.21
CA ASP A 103 -1.89 2.29 -10.58
C ASP A 103 -1.85 2.11 -9.05
N THR A 104 -2.55 2.98 -8.32
CA THR A 104 -2.69 2.83 -6.86
C THR A 104 -3.64 1.68 -6.55
N VAL A 105 -3.28 0.83 -5.59
CA VAL A 105 -4.18 -0.20 -5.04
C VAL A 105 -4.55 0.21 -3.62
N LEU A 106 -5.85 0.40 -3.36
CA LEU A 106 -6.39 0.71 -2.04
C LEU A 106 -6.98 -0.55 -1.39
N ASN A 107 -7.28 -0.46 -0.09
CA ASN A 107 -8.01 -1.44 0.69
C ASN A 107 -7.31 -2.81 0.83
N ILE A 108 -5.99 -2.88 0.63
CA ILE A 108 -5.23 -4.12 0.84
C ILE A 108 -5.34 -4.50 2.31
N GLY A 109 -5.77 -5.74 2.56
CA GLY A 109 -6.17 -6.24 3.88
C GLY A 109 -7.61 -6.76 3.90
N LEU A 110 -8.44 -6.39 2.92
CA LEU A 110 -9.77 -6.99 2.76
C LEU A 110 -9.71 -8.41 2.18
N ASN A 111 -10.53 -9.27 2.76
CA ASN A 111 -10.84 -10.64 2.35
C ASN A 111 -12.27 -10.98 2.82
N ASP A 112 -12.74 -12.19 2.50
CA ASP A 112 -14.10 -12.62 2.83
C ASP A 112 -14.43 -12.58 4.32
N ALA A 113 -13.43 -12.71 5.20
CA ALA A 113 -13.60 -12.58 6.64
C ALA A 113 -13.52 -11.11 7.09
N SER A 114 -12.47 -10.38 6.70
CA SER A 114 -12.22 -9.02 7.19
C SER A 114 -13.21 -7.98 6.66
N VAL A 115 -13.86 -8.21 5.52
CA VAL A 115 -14.94 -7.34 5.03
C VAL A 115 -16.12 -7.26 6.01
N ARG A 116 -16.42 -8.34 6.75
CA ARG A 116 -17.45 -8.34 7.80
C ARG A 116 -17.06 -7.50 9.00
N GLY A 117 -15.77 -7.55 9.39
CA GLY A 117 -15.21 -6.67 10.41
C GLY A 117 -15.31 -5.19 10.01
N LEU A 118 -14.94 -4.87 8.77
CA LEU A 118 -15.09 -3.51 8.23
C LEU A 118 -16.54 -3.04 8.25
N ALA A 119 -17.49 -3.88 7.80
CA ALA A 119 -18.93 -3.56 7.80
C ALA A 119 -19.43 -3.21 9.21
N THR A 120 -19.03 -4.01 10.20
CA THR A 120 -19.40 -3.81 11.60
C THR A 120 -18.83 -2.50 12.15
N ARG A 121 -17.54 -2.23 11.90
CA ARG A 121 -16.87 -1.03 12.42
C ARG A 121 -17.34 0.26 11.77
N ALA A 122 -17.57 0.24 10.47
CA ALA A 122 -18.10 1.38 9.73
C ALA A 122 -19.60 1.59 10.00
N ASN A 123 -20.28 0.59 10.58
CA ASN A 123 -21.74 0.52 10.66
C ASN A 123 -22.39 0.76 9.28
N ASP A 124 -21.76 0.22 8.24
CA ASP A 124 -22.14 0.40 6.84
C ASP A 124 -21.68 -0.81 6.02
N GLU A 125 -22.60 -1.76 5.84
CA GLU A 125 -22.36 -2.97 5.06
C GLU A 125 -22.10 -2.67 3.59
N ARG A 126 -22.83 -1.71 3.01
CA ARG A 126 -22.68 -1.33 1.61
C ARG A 126 -21.28 -0.77 1.35
N PHE A 127 -20.79 0.11 2.22
CA PHE A 127 -19.44 0.67 2.14
C PHE A 127 -18.36 -0.42 2.18
N ALA A 128 -18.50 -1.41 3.06
CA ALA A 128 -17.51 -2.46 3.20
C ALA A 128 -17.44 -3.35 1.95
N TRP A 129 -18.60 -3.77 1.42
CA TRP A 129 -18.65 -4.56 0.19
C TRP A 129 -18.23 -3.76 -1.04
N ASP A 130 -18.56 -2.46 -1.13
CA ASP A 130 -18.06 -1.57 -2.18
C ASP A 130 -16.54 -1.47 -2.15
N SER A 131 -15.96 -1.33 -0.95
CA SER A 131 -14.52 -1.30 -0.74
C SER A 131 -13.84 -2.62 -1.14
N TYR A 132 -14.48 -3.76 -0.84
CA TYR A 132 -13.94 -5.07 -1.16
C TYR A 132 -13.99 -5.37 -2.66
N ARG A 133 -15.12 -5.10 -3.36
CA ARG A 133 -15.16 -5.27 -4.82
C ARG A 133 -14.14 -4.39 -5.54
N ARG A 134 -13.90 -3.16 -5.03
CA ARG A 134 -12.91 -2.24 -5.61
C ARG A 134 -11.50 -2.77 -5.41
N LEU A 135 -11.18 -3.36 -4.26
CA LEU A 135 -9.91 -4.06 -4.06
C LEU A 135 -9.73 -5.15 -5.12
N ILE A 136 -10.73 -6.02 -5.30
CA ILE A 136 -10.67 -7.13 -6.27
C ILE A 136 -10.40 -6.59 -7.68
N GLN A 137 -11.13 -5.55 -8.10
CA GLN A 137 -10.96 -4.92 -9.41
C GLN A 137 -9.56 -4.27 -9.56
N MET A 138 -9.13 -3.45 -8.60
CA MET A 138 -7.82 -2.78 -8.64
C MET A 138 -6.68 -3.80 -8.61
N PHE A 139 -6.74 -4.79 -7.71
CA PHE A 139 -5.71 -5.82 -7.59
C PHE A 139 -5.66 -6.70 -8.84
N GLY A 140 -6.81 -7.14 -9.35
CA GLY A 140 -6.91 -7.91 -10.58
C GLY A 140 -6.27 -7.20 -11.77
N LYS A 141 -6.62 -5.92 -11.98
CA LYS A 141 -6.05 -5.12 -13.08
C LYS A 141 -4.57 -4.83 -12.88
N THR A 142 -4.19 -4.30 -11.72
CA THR A 142 -2.87 -3.70 -11.50
C THR A 142 -1.79 -4.72 -11.14
N VAL A 143 -2.15 -5.76 -10.37
CA VAL A 143 -1.19 -6.76 -9.87
C VAL A 143 -1.23 -8.02 -10.73
N LEU A 144 -2.41 -8.50 -11.11
CA LEU A 144 -2.56 -9.73 -11.90
C LEU A 144 -2.63 -9.48 -13.41
N GLY A 145 -2.70 -8.23 -13.86
CA GLY A 145 -2.74 -7.88 -15.29
C GLY A 145 -4.02 -8.31 -16.00
N LEU A 146 -5.13 -8.47 -15.26
CA LEU A 146 -6.42 -8.83 -15.82
C LEU A 146 -7.07 -7.65 -16.55
N ASP A 147 -7.89 -7.95 -17.56
CA ASP A 147 -8.68 -6.93 -18.25
C ASP A 147 -9.77 -6.36 -17.33
N GLY A 148 -9.83 -5.04 -17.25
CA GLY A 148 -10.81 -4.31 -16.47
C GLY A 148 -12.25 -4.52 -16.93
N HIS A 149 -12.47 -4.82 -18.21
CA HIS A 149 -13.81 -4.91 -18.80
C HIS A 149 -14.66 -6.00 -18.16
N GLY A 150 -14.04 -7.12 -17.76
CA GLY A 150 -14.78 -8.21 -17.09
C GLY A 150 -15.37 -7.78 -15.74
N PHE A 151 -14.70 -6.88 -15.01
CA PHE A 151 -15.24 -6.36 -13.75
C PHE A 151 -16.38 -5.37 -13.96
N GLU A 152 -16.28 -4.51 -14.99
CA GLU A 152 -17.35 -3.54 -15.31
C GLU A 152 -18.60 -4.26 -15.82
N GLN A 153 -18.44 -5.26 -16.69
CA GLN A 153 -19.57 -6.05 -17.18
C GLN A 153 -20.31 -6.76 -16.04
N ALA A 154 -19.57 -7.37 -15.09
CA ALA A 154 -20.19 -8.02 -13.94
C ALA A 154 -20.94 -7.04 -13.02
N LEU A 155 -20.56 -5.76 -13.00
CA LEU A 155 -21.28 -4.71 -12.27
C LEU A 155 -22.55 -4.26 -12.99
N ASP A 156 -22.50 -4.16 -14.32
CA ASP A 156 -23.68 -3.80 -15.13
C ASP A 156 -24.77 -4.88 -15.12
N GLU A 157 -24.38 -6.15 -14.91
CA GLU A 157 -25.29 -7.30 -14.86
C GLU A 157 -25.95 -7.54 -13.47
N ALA A 158 -25.47 -6.88 -12.41
CA ALA A 158 -25.89 -7.09 -11.01
C ALA A 158 -27.06 -6.20 -10.58
#